data_AF-A0A7R9HI29-F1
#
_entry.id   AF-A0A7R9HI29-F1
#
_cell.length_a   1.000
_cell.length_b   1.000
_cell.length_c   1.000
_cell.angle_alpha   90.00
_cell.angle_beta   90.00
_cell.angle_gamma   90.00
#
_symmetry.space_group_name_H-M   'P 1'
#
loop_
_entity.id
_entity.type
_entity.pdbx_description
1 polymer ?
#
loop_
_entity_poly.entity_id
_entity_poly.type
_entity_poly.pdbx_seq_one_letter_code
_entity_poly.pdbx_strand_id
1 'polypeptide(L)'
;MMMVVVMVMVMGLIFRDVKPVFWSPSSRTALAEAELEYNPSHRSTAVTTRLRLTRLPELLGAHTSEEVFALVWTTTPWTLPLTQAICFNPHLQYSLCTLDSSGCTYIVASELVDSLRGKLNKTISTLATFPG
;
A
#
# COMPACT_ATOMS: atom_id res chain seq x y z
N MET A 1 10.23 27.03 33.68
CA MET A 1 9.62 26.33 32.52
C MET A 1 8.68 27.22 31.69
N MET A 2 7.93 28.16 32.27
CA MET A 2 6.97 29.00 31.52
C MET A 2 7.62 30.11 30.65
N MET A 3 8.75 30.67 31.09
CA MET A 3 9.46 31.75 30.38
C MET A 3 10.10 31.31 29.05
N VAL A 4 10.47 30.03 28.94
CA VAL A 4 11.10 29.45 27.74
C VAL A 4 10.08 29.34 26.60
N VAL A 5 8.88 28.85 26.88
CA VAL A 5 7.80 28.68 25.88
C VAL A 5 7.36 30.02 25.29
N VAL A 6 7.27 31.06 26.13
CA VAL A 6 6.94 32.42 25.68
C VAL A 6 8.02 32.95 24.74
N MET A 7 9.30 32.72 25.06
CA MET A 7 10.42 33.18 24.22
C MET A 7 10.42 32.53 22.83
N VAL A 8 10.27 31.20 22.73
CA VAL A 8 10.22 30.52 21.41
C VAL A 8 8.97 30.87 20.60
N MET A 9 7.86 31.23 21.27
CA MET A 9 6.66 31.74 20.59
C MET A 9 6.92 33.12 19.96
N VAL A 10 7.53 34.04 20.71
CA VAL A 10 7.88 35.40 20.23
C VAL A 10 8.91 35.33 19.09
N MET A 11 9.80 34.34 19.11
CA MET A 11 10.77 34.08 18.03
C MET A 11 10.16 33.46 16.77
N GLY A 12 8.86 33.16 16.74
CA GLY A 12 8.18 32.58 15.57
C GLY A 12 8.54 31.12 15.29
N LEU A 13 9.11 30.39 16.28
CA LEU A 13 9.55 29.00 16.13
C LEU A 13 8.43 27.98 16.43
N ILE A 14 7.25 28.46 16.82
CA ILE A 14 6.08 27.62 17.11
C ILE A 14 5.07 27.77 15.97
N PHE A 15 4.74 26.65 15.31
CA PHE A 15 3.68 26.58 14.32
C PHE A 15 2.82 25.34 14.57
N ARG A 16 1.63 25.33 13.97
CA ARG A 16 0.65 24.24 14.09
C ARG A 16 0.47 23.59 12.73
N ASP A 17 0.55 22.27 12.71
CA ASP A 17 0.33 21.45 11.51
C ASP A 17 -0.39 20.14 11.89
N VAL A 18 -0.88 19.43 10.87
CA VAL A 18 -1.49 18.10 11.01
C VAL A 18 -0.45 17.02 10.76
N LYS A 19 -0.33 16.11 11.74
CA LYS A 19 0.57 14.97 11.65
C LYS A 19 -0.22 13.68 11.93
N PRO A 20 0.02 12.59 11.19
CA PRO A 20 -0.46 11.27 11.58
C PRO A 20 0.08 10.90 12.97
N VAL A 21 -0.81 10.49 13.87
CA VAL A 21 -0.47 10.08 15.25
C VAL A 21 -1.15 8.77 15.58
N PHE A 22 -0.59 8.01 16.52
CA PHE A 22 -1.32 6.94 17.16
C PHE A 22 -2.50 7.54 17.92
N TRP A 23 -3.71 7.06 17.66
CA TRP A 23 -4.94 7.60 18.24
C TRP A 23 -5.71 6.49 18.95
N SER A 24 -6.09 6.73 20.20
CA SER A 24 -6.96 5.83 20.95
C SER A 24 -8.42 6.26 20.82
N PRO A 25 -9.30 5.45 20.20
CA PRO A 25 -10.72 5.77 20.14
C PRO A 25 -11.40 5.77 21.51
N SER A 26 -10.92 4.95 22.45
CA SER A 26 -11.45 4.86 23.81
C SER A 26 -11.06 6.08 24.65
N SER A 27 -9.80 6.49 24.59
CA SER A 27 -9.29 7.65 25.36
C SER A 27 -9.51 8.99 24.65
N ARG A 28 -9.82 8.98 23.34
CA ARG A 28 -10.00 10.16 22.48
C ARG A 28 -8.82 11.13 22.52
N THR A 29 -7.60 10.58 22.57
CA THR A 29 -6.36 11.35 22.56
C THR A 29 -5.30 10.65 21.71
N ALA A 30 -4.32 11.44 21.28
CA ALA A 30 -3.09 10.91 20.72
C ALA A 30 -2.32 10.14 21.81
N LEU A 31 -1.71 9.02 21.43
CA LEU A 31 -0.86 8.21 22.29
C LEU A 31 0.61 8.44 21.96
N ALA A 32 1.44 8.49 22.99
CA ALA A 32 2.89 8.36 22.83
C ALA A 32 3.27 6.89 22.57
N GLU A 33 4.44 6.67 21.98
CA GLU A 33 4.94 5.30 21.72
C GLU A 33 5.08 4.48 23.01
N ALA A 34 5.47 5.13 24.11
CA ALA A 34 5.57 4.49 25.43
C ALA A 34 4.22 4.05 26.03
N GLU A 35 3.09 4.54 25.50
CA GLU A 35 1.73 4.16 25.93
C GLU A 35 1.17 3.00 25.07
N LEU A 36 1.91 2.52 24.07
CA LEU A 36 1.46 1.43 23.20
C LEU A 36 1.71 0.07 23.85
N GLU A 37 0.69 -0.78 23.79
CA GLU A 37 0.79 -2.19 24.15
C GLU A 37 0.43 -3.07 22.94
N TYR A 38 1.28 -4.04 22.62
CA TYR A 38 1.05 -4.97 21.51
C TYR A 38 0.34 -6.23 22.00
N ASN A 39 -0.80 -6.55 21.38
CA ASN A 39 -1.50 -7.81 21.63
C ASN A 39 -1.08 -8.87 20.58
N PRO A 40 -0.33 -9.91 20.96
CA PRO A 40 0.12 -10.95 20.02
C PRO A 40 -1.03 -11.82 19.50
N SER A 41 -2.17 -11.86 20.19
CA SER A 41 -3.36 -12.62 19.80
C SER A 41 -4.26 -11.85 18.83
N HIS A 42 -3.93 -10.60 18.49
CA HIS A 42 -4.70 -9.82 17.53
C HIS A 42 -4.69 -10.46 16.14
N ARG A 43 -5.86 -10.57 15.52
CA ARG A 43 -6.01 -11.06 14.15
C ARG A 43 -6.53 -9.94 13.27
N SER A 44 -5.77 -9.58 12.24
CA SER A 44 -6.17 -8.59 11.25
C SER A 44 -6.80 -9.26 10.03
N THR A 45 -7.83 -8.63 9.47
CA THR A 45 -8.38 -9.03 8.18
C THR A 45 -7.47 -8.54 7.07
N ALA A 46 -6.93 -9.46 6.27
CA ALA A 46 -6.14 -9.12 5.10
C ALA A 46 -6.97 -9.29 3.82
N VAL A 47 -6.80 -8.36 2.87
CA VAL A 47 -7.48 -8.40 1.58
C VAL A 47 -6.48 -8.15 0.44
N THR A 48 -6.73 -8.80 -0.69
CA THR A 48 -6.03 -8.53 -1.95
C THR A 48 -7.04 -7.93 -2.92
N THR A 49 -6.80 -6.70 -3.35
CA THR A 49 -7.67 -5.97 -4.28
C THR A 49 -6.96 -5.75 -5.61
N ARG A 50 -7.75 -5.61 -6.68
CA ARG A 50 -7.25 -5.28 -8.02
C ARG A 50 -7.64 -3.85 -8.36
N LEU A 51 -6.67 -3.03 -8.76
CA LEU A 51 -6.87 -1.65 -9.16
C LEU A 51 -6.59 -1.52 -10.65
N ARG A 52 -7.60 -1.12 -11.43
CA ARG A 52 -7.49 -0.97 -12.88
C ARG A 52 -6.57 0.19 -13.23
N LEU A 53 -5.62 -0.04 -14.12
CA LEU A 53 -4.78 1.01 -14.69
C LEU A 53 -5.53 1.65 -15.87
N THR A 54 -5.78 2.96 -15.77
CA THR A 54 -6.46 3.73 -16.84
C THR A 54 -5.49 4.20 -17.92
N ARG A 55 -4.21 4.33 -17.59
CA ARG A 55 -3.13 4.68 -18.51
C ARG A 55 -2.00 3.68 -18.34
N LEU A 56 -1.54 3.15 -19.45
CA LEU A 56 -0.43 2.21 -19.48
C LEU A 56 0.79 2.87 -20.11
N PRO A 57 1.97 2.75 -19.48
CA PRO A 57 3.23 3.01 -20.15
C PRO A 57 3.35 2.16 -21.43
N GLU A 58 4.00 2.70 -22.46
CA GLU A 58 4.21 2.00 -23.74
C GLU A 58 4.89 0.63 -23.55
N LEU A 59 5.83 0.56 -22.61
CA LEU A 59 6.50 -0.68 -22.19
C LEU A 59 5.50 -1.80 -21.87
N LEU A 60 4.38 -1.48 -21.23
CA LEU A 60 3.36 -2.44 -20.85
C LEU A 60 2.35 -2.68 -21.97
N GLY A 61 2.01 -1.64 -22.72
CA GLY A 61 1.07 -1.72 -23.85
C GLY A 61 1.55 -2.63 -24.98
N ALA A 62 2.86 -2.84 -25.13
CA ALA A 62 3.43 -3.77 -26.11
C ALA A 62 3.15 -5.25 -25.77
N HIS A 63 2.86 -5.58 -24.50
CA HIS A 63 2.75 -6.95 -24.02
C HIS A 63 1.31 -7.41 -23.76
N THR A 64 0.33 -6.51 -23.81
CA THR A 64 -1.07 -6.87 -23.62
C THR A 64 -2.02 -5.87 -24.27
N SER A 65 -3.10 -6.38 -24.88
CA SER A 65 -4.23 -5.57 -25.36
C SER A 65 -5.43 -5.62 -24.39
N GLU A 66 -5.28 -6.32 -23.27
CA GLU A 66 -6.33 -6.53 -22.27
C GLU A 66 -6.29 -5.46 -21.16
N GLU A 67 -7.32 -5.46 -20.32
CA GLU A 67 -7.33 -4.62 -19.12
C GLU A 67 -6.23 -5.06 -18.14
N VAL A 68 -5.44 -4.07 -17.70
CA VAL A 68 -4.34 -4.29 -16.76
C VAL A 68 -4.73 -3.81 -15.37
N PHE A 69 -4.47 -4.65 -14.37
CA PHE A 69 -4.74 -4.36 -12.97
C PHE A 69 -3.47 -4.47 -12.13
N ALA A 70 -3.24 -3.51 -11.25
CA ALA A 70 -2.26 -3.65 -10.17
C ALA A 70 -2.89 -4.41 -9.00
N LEU A 71 -2.23 -5.46 -8.50
CA LEU A 71 -2.67 -6.15 -7.28
C LEU A 71 -2.08 -5.47 -6.04
N VAL A 72 -2.95 -5.15 -5.09
CA VAL A 72 -2.58 -4.51 -3.82
C VAL A 72 -3.07 -5.36 -2.66
N TRP A 73 -2.17 -5.64 -1.71
CA TRP A 73 -2.47 -6.35 -0.47
C TRP A 73 -2.44 -5.41 0.72
N THR A 74 -3.41 -5.52 1.62
CA THR A 74 -3.45 -4.73 2.86
C THR A 74 -4.11 -5.49 4.01
N THR A 75 -3.63 -5.25 5.23
CA THR A 75 -4.23 -5.72 6.50
C THR A 75 -5.19 -4.71 7.13
N THR A 76 -5.36 -3.54 6.50
CA THR A 76 -6.28 -2.49 6.95
C THR A 76 -7.28 -2.15 5.83
N PRO A 77 -8.29 -2.99 5.56
CA PRO A 77 -9.23 -2.77 4.45
C PRO A 77 -9.96 -1.42 4.51
N TRP A 78 -10.14 -0.87 5.72
CA TRP A 78 -10.78 0.42 5.94
C TRP A 78 -9.99 1.61 5.36
N THR A 79 -8.70 1.44 5.00
CA THR A 79 -7.92 2.48 4.31
C THR A 79 -8.12 2.49 2.80
N LEU A 80 -8.72 1.44 2.21
CA LEU A 80 -8.89 1.33 0.76
C LEU A 80 -9.65 2.51 0.13
N PRO A 81 -10.77 3.01 0.71
CA PRO A 81 -11.49 4.16 0.14
C PRO A 81 -10.68 5.46 0.11
N LEU A 82 -9.62 5.55 0.93
CA LEU A 82 -8.74 6.72 1.01
C LEU A 82 -7.46 6.55 0.17
N THR A 83 -7.37 5.50 -0.64
CA THR A 83 -6.19 5.25 -1.51
C THR A 83 -6.14 6.28 -2.63
N GLN A 84 -5.05 7.04 -2.71
CA GLN A 84 -4.84 8.05 -3.75
C GLN A 84 -3.80 7.65 -4.80
N ALA A 85 -2.90 6.72 -4.45
CA ALA A 85 -1.82 6.29 -5.33
C ALA A 85 -1.39 4.85 -5.00
N ILE A 86 -0.72 4.23 -5.97
CA ILE A 86 0.00 2.97 -5.80
C ILE A 86 1.49 3.30 -5.89
N CYS A 87 2.25 2.88 -4.88
CA CYS A 87 3.69 3.05 -4.86
C CYS A 87 4.38 1.83 -5.48
N PHE A 88 5.38 2.07 -6.31
CA PHE A 88 6.26 1.06 -6.88
C PHE A 88 7.69 1.33 -6.44
N ASN A 89 8.51 0.28 -6.37
CA ASN A 89 9.92 0.38 -6.02
C ASN A 89 10.76 0.20 -7.29
N PRO A 90 11.56 1.21 -7.71
CA PRO A 90 12.34 1.14 -8.94
C PRO A 90 13.45 0.08 -8.92
N HIS A 91 13.79 -0.45 -7.75
CA HIS A 91 14.80 -1.50 -7.60
C HIS A 91 14.23 -2.93 -7.63
N LEU A 92 12.91 -3.08 -7.68
CA LEU A 92 12.26 -4.39 -7.77
C LEU A 92 11.89 -4.73 -9.21
N GLN A 93 11.85 -6.02 -9.51
CA GLN A 93 11.31 -6.54 -10.75
C GLN A 93 9.82 -6.82 -10.61
N TYR A 94 9.08 -6.46 -11.66
CA TYR A 94 7.65 -6.67 -11.75
C TYR A 94 7.33 -7.57 -12.93
N SER A 95 6.35 -8.45 -12.73
CA SER A 95 5.86 -9.37 -13.74
C SER A 95 4.44 -9.02 -14.14
N LEU A 96 4.22 -8.99 -15.45
CA LEU A 96 2.92 -8.95 -16.07
C LEU A 96 2.43 -10.39 -16.18
N CYS A 97 1.30 -10.71 -15.55
CA CYS A 97 0.79 -12.08 -15.50
C CYS A 97 -0.72 -12.17 -15.74
N THR A 98 -1.17 -13.30 -16.24
CA THR A 98 -2.58 -13.63 -16.37
C THR A 98 -2.97 -14.65 -15.31
N LEU A 99 -4.13 -14.44 -14.70
CA LEU A 99 -4.75 -15.37 -13.76
C LEU A 99 -5.79 -16.18 -14.54
N ASP A 100 -5.53 -17.46 -14.77
CA ASP A 100 -6.38 -18.33 -15.60
C ASP A 100 -6.66 -17.74 -17.01
N SER A 101 -7.71 -18.23 -17.68
CA SER A 101 -8.23 -17.67 -18.95
C SER A 101 -9.14 -16.45 -18.74
N SER A 102 -8.92 -15.66 -17.68
CA SER A 102 -9.81 -14.56 -17.30
C SER A 102 -9.84 -13.38 -18.27
N GLY A 103 -8.92 -13.33 -19.23
CA GLY A 103 -8.79 -12.22 -20.18
C GLY A 103 -8.43 -10.89 -19.50
N CYS A 104 -7.85 -10.96 -18.30
CA CYS A 104 -7.32 -9.81 -17.58
C CYS A 104 -5.85 -10.05 -17.27
N THR A 105 -5.10 -8.96 -17.34
CA THR A 105 -3.67 -8.95 -17.05
C THR A 105 -3.41 -8.24 -15.72
N TYR A 106 -2.42 -8.72 -14.97
CA TYR A 106 -2.10 -8.25 -13.62
C TYR A 106 -0.63 -7.89 -13.50
N ILE A 107 -0.33 -6.85 -12.73
CA ILE A 107 1.03 -6.46 -12.35
C ILE A 107 1.28 -6.87 -10.91
N VAL A 108 2.35 -7.63 -10.70
CA VAL A 108 2.77 -8.14 -9.39
C VAL A 108 4.30 -8.10 -9.31
N ALA A 109 4.87 -7.85 -8.13
CA ALA A 109 6.31 -8.04 -7.94
C ALA A 109 6.70 -9.50 -8.26
N SER A 110 7.75 -9.69 -9.05
CA SER A 110 8.11 -11.02 -9.59
C SER A 110 8.33 -12.07 -8.50
N GLU A 111 8.92 -11.67 -7.36
CA GLU A 111 9.16 -12.54 -6.21
C GLU A 111 7.87 -13.02 -5.52
N LEU A 112 6.76 -12.29 -5.68
CA LEU A 112 5.49 -12.61 -5.03
C LEU A 112 4.59 -13.50 -5.89
N VAL A 113 4.95 -13.78 -7.14
CA VAL A 113 4.11 -14.57 -8.06
C VAL A 113 3.86 -15.97 -7.50
N ASP A 114 4.87 -16.64 -6.93
CA ASP A 114 4.72 -17.97 -6.35
C ASP A 114 3.86 -17.97 -5.08
N SER A 115 4.03 -16.96 -4.21
CA SER A 115 3.16 -16.78 -3.05
C SER A 115 1.70 -16.53 -3.45
N LEU A 116 1.50 -15.76 -4.53
CA LEU A 116 0.18 -15.45 -5.05
C LEU A 116 -0.51 -16.67 -5.65
N ARG A 117 0.23 -17.53 -6.37
CA ARG A 117 -0.27 -18.83 -6.88
C ARG A 117 -0.86 -19.66 -5.75
N GLY A 118 -0.13 -19.78 -4.63
CA GLY A 118 -0.59 -20.53 -3.46
C GLY A 118 -1.80 -19.90 -2.76
N LYS A 119 -1.82 -18.57 -2.60
CA LYS A 119 -2.91 -17.85 -1.92
C LYS A 119 -4.21 -17.83 -2.71
N LEU A 120 -4.14 -17.66 -4.03
CA LEU A 120 -5.33 -17.58 -4.88
C LEU A 120 -5.79 -18.95 -5.37
N ASN A 121 -4.96 -20.00 -5.22
CA ASN A 121 -5.20 -21.34 -5.75
C ASN A 121 -5.58 -21.30 -7.24
N LYS A 122 -4.84 -20.49 -8.01
CA LYS A 122 -5.07 -20.20 -9.43
C LYS A 122 -3.80 -20.40 -10.24
N THR A 123 -3.97 -20.71 -11.52
CA THR A 123 -2.83 -20.83 -12.44
C THR A 123 -2.40 -19.44 -12.87
N ILE A 124 -1.15 -19.08 -12.60
CA ILE A 124 -0.58 -17.79 -13.00
C ILE A 124 0.45 -18.00 -14.09
N SER A 125 0.21 -17.43 -15.27
CA SER A 125 1.16 -17.42 -16.38
C SER A 125 1.82 -16.04 -16.49
N THR A 126 3.14 -15.99 -16.61
CA THR A 126 3.88 -14.73 -16.76
C THR A 126 4.05 -14.42 -18.25
N LEU A 127 3.61 -13.22 -18.65
CA LEU A 127 3.73 -12.72 -20.02
C LEU A 127 5.05 -11.98 -20.25
N ALA A 128 5.43 -11.13 -19.30
CA ALA A 128 6.62 -10.29 -19.39
C ALA A 128 7.12 -9.92 -17.99
N THR A 129 8.40 -9.54 -17.90
CA THR A 129 9.01 -9.01 -16.67
C THR A 129 9.75 -7.71 -17.01
N PHE A 130 9.64 -6.72 -16.13
CA PHE A 130 10.17 -5.38 -16.33
C PHE A 130 10.63 -4.76 -15.00
N PRO A 131 11.67 -3.89 -15.04
CA PRO A 131 12.09 -3.14 -13.86
C PRO A 131 11.04 -2.08 -13.50
N GLY A 132 11.00 -1.71 -12.21
CA GLY A 132 10.10 -0.70 -11.65
C GLY A 132 10.35 0.73 -12.10
#